data_AF-A0AAW0HM10-F1
#
_entry.id   AF-A0AAW0HM10-F1
#
_cell.length_a   1.000
_cell.length_b   1.000
_cell.length_c   1.000
_cell.angle_alpha   90.00
_cell.angle_beta   90.00
_cell.angle_gamma   90.00
#
_symmetry.space_group_name_H-M   'P 1'
#
loop_
_entity.id
_entity.type
_entity.pdbx_description
1 polymer ?
#
loop_
_entity_poly.entity_id
_entity_poly.type
_entity_poly.pdbx_seq_one_letter_code
_entity_poly.pdbx_strand_id
1 'polypeptide(L)'
;MGRLRWKHTSSLKVANEPILAFTQGSPERDALLKALKNLKGQTEAIPCVVGDEEVWTSDVRYQLSPFNHGHKVAKFCYADKALLNKAIEAALAARKEWDLKPVADRAQIFLKAADMLSGPRRAEVLAKTMVGQGKTVIQAEIDAAAELIDFFRFNAKFAVELEGEQPISVPPSTNHVVYRGLEGFVAAISPFNFTAIGGNLAGAPALMVRSRGQGELELVMAQISNQHSPRLQAWEKRRW
;
A
#
# COMPACT_ATOMS: atom_id res chain seq x y z
N MET A 1 -23.19 12.10 31.97
CA MET A 1 -22.38 12.25 30.74
C MET A 1 -20.91 12.21 31.10
N GLY A 2 -20.07 11.54 30.31
CA GLY A 2 -18.61 11.61 30.48
C GLY A 2 -18.06 12.93 29.95
N ARG A 3 -17.05 13.51 30.61
CA ARG A 3 -16.28 14.63 30.04
C ARG A 3 -15.26 14.09 29.05
N LEU A 4 -15.17 14.69 27.87
CA LEU A 4 -14.11 14.35 26.90
C LEU A 4 -12.74 14.73 27.47
N ARG A 5 -11.73 13.91 27.17
CA ARG A 5 -10.31 14.19 27.43
C ARG A 5 -9.52 13.81 26.17
N TRP A 6 -8.70 14.73 25.69
CA TRP A 6 -7.85 14.53 24.53
C TRP A 6 -6.46 14.06 24.98
N LYS A 7 -5.81 13.20 24.18
CA LYS A 7 -4.41 12.80 24.41
C LYS A 7 -3.49 13.86 23.80
N HIS A 8 -2.28 14.01 24.35
CA HIS A 8 -1.21 14.71 23.64
C HIS A 8 -0.78 13.92 22.42
N THR A 9 -0.44 14.62 21.35
CA THR A 9 0.08 14.05 20.11
C THR A 9 1.60 13.89 20.19
N SER A 10 2.13 12.92 19.45
CA SER A 10 3.57 12.71 19.27
C SER A 10 4.06 13.38 17.98
N SER A 11 5.36 13.65 17.89
CA SER A 11 6.02 13.94 16.61
C SER A 11 6.77 12.71 16.12
N LEU A 12 7.03 12.63 14.80
CA LEU A 12 7.74 11.53 14.18
C LEU A 12 8.97 12.05 13.43
N LYS A 13 10.13 11.44 13.68
CA LYS A 13 11.35 11.69 12.92
C LYS A 13 11.51 10.61 11.87
N VAL A 14 11.52 11.01 10.61
CA VAL A 14 11.81 10.16 9.44
C VAL A 14 12.83 10.87 8.57
N ALA A 15 13.50 10.12 7.71
CA ALA A 15 14.39 10.61 6.67
C ALA A 15 14.12 9.83 5.38
N ASN A 16 14.59 10.35 4.25
CA ASN A 16 14.50 9.66 2.97
C ASN A 16 15.29 8.35 2.99
N GLU A 17 14.74 7.32 2.38
CA GLU A 17 15.38 6.02 2.23
C GLU A 17 16.66 6.13 1.38
N PRO A 18 17.81 5.59 1.83
CA PRO A 18 19.02 5.58 1.02
C PRO A 18 18.85 4.79 -0.29
N ILE A 19 19.26 5.41 -1.40
CA ILE A 19 19.38 4.74 -2.69
C ILE A 19 20.62 3.85 -2.67
N LEU A 20 20.44 2.54 -2.86
CA LEU A 20 21.52 1.56 -2.86
C LEU A 20 22.26 1.53 -4.21
N ALA A 21 23.54 1.15 -4.17
CA ALA A 21 24.45 1.34 -5.30
C ALA A 21 24.53 0.13 -6.25
N PHE A 22 24.20 -1.08 -5.79
CA PHE A 22 24.23 -2.33 -6.56
C PHE A 22 25.59 -2.58 -7.24
N THR A 23 26.69 -2.20 -6.58
CA THR A 23 28.07 -2.43 -7.03
C THR A 23 28.39 -3.94 -7.05
N GLN A 24 29.43 -4.34 -7.79
CA GLN A 24 29.81 -5.75 -7.87
C GLN A 24 30.26 -6.29 -6.50
N GLY A 25 29.66 -7.38 -6.03
CA GLY A 25 29.89 -7.94 -4.68
C GLY A 25 29.11 -7.26 -3.56
N SER A 26 28.17 -6.34 -3.87
CA SER A 26 27.30 -5.73 -2.87
C SER A 26 26.13 -6.66 -2.47
N PRO A 27 25.73 -6.71 -1.18
CA PRO A 27 24.66 -7.60 -0.72
C PRO A 27 23.32 -7.37 -1.43
N GLU A 28 22.98 -6.13 -1.76
CA GLU A 28 21.74 -5.80 -2.47
C GLU A 28 21.72 -6.33 -3.91
N ARG A 29 22.88 -6.36 -4.58
CA ARG A 29 23.02 -6.91 -5.93
C ARG A 29 22.86 -8.42 -5.92
N ASP A 30 23.47 -9.12 -4.96
CA ASP A 30 23.36 -10.58 -4.87
C ASP A 30 21.94 -11.00 -4.45
N ALA A 31 21.30 -10.25 -3.56
CA ALA A 31 19.89 -10.44 -3.22
C ALA A 31 18.97 -10.20 -4.43
N LEU A 32 19.20 -9.14 -5.22
CA LEU A 32 18.42 -8.84 -6.42
C LEU A 32 18.63 -9.88 -7.53
N LEU A 33 19.87 -10.32 -7.77
CA LEU A 33 20.16 -11.40 -8.73
C LEU A 33 19.48 -12.71 -8.34
N LYS A 34 19.44 -13.05 -7.03
CA LYS A 34 18.69 -14.19 -6.50
C LYS A 34 17.17 -14.02 -6.73
N ALA A 35 16.61 -12.84 -6.47
CA ALA A 35 15.19 -12.56 -6.69
C ALA A 35 14.80 -12.61 -8.18
N LEU A 36 15.61 -12.04 -9.07
CA LEU A 36 15.43 -12.12 -10.53
C LEU A 36 15.52 -13.57 -11.04
N LYS A 37 16.47 -14.36 -10.54
CA LYS A 37 16.57 -15.80 -10.84
C LYS A 37 15.31 -16.55 -10.43
N ASN A 38 14.76 -16.24 -9.25
CA ASN A 38 13.55 -16.89 -8.73
C ASN A 38 12.28 -16.55 -9.53
N LEU A 39 12.21 -15.41 -10.22
CA LEU A 39 11.08 -15.05 -11.08
C LEU A 39 11.16 -15.62 -12.50
N LYS A 40 12.33 -16.08 -12.95
CA LYS A 40 12.55 -16.52 -14.33
C LYS A 40 11.69 -17.73 -14.68
N GLY A 41 10.78 -17.56 -15.64
CA GLY A 41 9.84 -18.60 -16.07
C GLY A 41 8.66 -18.86 -15.13
N GLN A 42 8.52 -18.11 -14.04
CA GLN A 42 7.39 -18.24 -13.11
C GLN A 42 6.17 -17.42 -13.55
N THR A 43 4.97 -17.94 -13.30
CA THR A 43 3.71 -17.20 -13.42
C THR A 43 2.99 -17.28 -12.07
N GLU A 44 2.91 -16.17 -11.31
CA GLU A 44 2.09 -16.18 -10.08
C GLU A 44 0.60 -16.10 -10.44
N ALA A 45 -0.24 -16.85 -9.72
CA ALA A 45 -1.69 -16.67 -9.74
C ALA A 45 -2.07 -15.59 -8.71
N ILE A 46 -2.57 -14.45 -9.18
CA ILE A 46 -2.98 -13.30 -8.35
C ILE A 46 -4.51 -13.20 -8.41
N PRO A 47 -5.23 -13.58 -7.35
CA PRO A 47 -6.69 -13.43 -7.27
C PRO A 47 -7.08 -11.96 -7.02
N CYS A 48 -8.37 -11.66 -7.14
CA CYS A 48 -8.95 -10.51 -6.44
C CYS A 48 -9.01 -10.80 -4.94
N VAL A 49 -8.89 -9.79 -4.10
CA VAL A 49 -9.01 -9.90 -2.64
C VAL A 49 -10.17 -9.04 -2.16
N VAL A 50 -11.02 -9.61 -1.30
CA VAL A 50 -12.13 -8.91 -0.62
C VAL A 50 -12.17 -9.39 0.82
N GLY A 51 -11.76 -8.54 1.76
CA GLY A 51 -11.38 -8.96 3.11
C GLY A 51 -10.43 -10.16 3.08
N ASP A 52 -10.68 -11.13 3.94
CA ASP A 52 -9.90 -12.37 4.04
C ASP A 52 -10.19 -13.41 2.93
N GLU A 53 -10.92 -13.07 1.87
CA GLU A 53 -11.24 -13.99 0.77
C GLU A 53 -10.37 -13.74 -0.48
N GLU A 54 -9.83 -14.82 -1.06
CA GLU A 54 -9.24 -14.82 -2.40
C GLU A 54 -10.29 -15.27 -3.42
N VAL A 55 -10.64 -14.40 -4.36
CA VAL A 55 -11.74 -14.61 -5.31
C VAL A 55 -11.23 -14.66 -6.74
N TRP A 56 -11.74 -15.61 -7.52
CA TRP A 56 -11.48 -15.76 -8.95
C TRP A 56 -12.78 -15.60 -9.74
N THR A 57 -12.72 -14.86 -10.86
CA THR A 57 -13.78 -14.81 -11.87
C THR A 57 -13.36 -15.58 -13.12
N SER A 58 -14.29 -15.80 -14.05
CA SER A 58 -14.00 -16.39 -15.37
C SER A 58 -13.24 -15.47 -16.33
N ASP A 59 -13.18 -14.16 -16.08
CA ASP A 59 -12.48 -13.21 -16.93
C ASP A 59 -10.97 -13.19 -16.63
N VAL A 60 -10.29 -14.26 -17.01
CA VAL A 60 -8.85 -14.48 -16.75
C VAL A 60 -7.97 -13.63 -17.67
N ARG A 61 -7.04 -12.91 -17.05
CA ARG A 61 -6.07 -12.00 -17.69
C ARG A 61 -4.63 -12.39 -17.33
N TYR A 62 -3.67 -11.87 -18.08
CA TYR A 62 -2.24 -12.13 -17.85
C TYR A 62 -1.44 -10.82 -17.91
N GLN A 63 -0.45 -10.70 -17.03
CA GLN A 63 0.63 -9.73 -17.16
C GLN A 63 1.76 -10.39 -17.96
N LEU A 64 2.30 -9.69 -18.95
CA LEU A 64 3.45 -10.13 -19.74
C LEU A 64 4.69 -9.34 -19.35
N SER A 65 5.89 -9.92 -19.45
CA SER A 65 7.13 -9.17 -19.26
C SER A 65 7.39 -8.26 -20.48
N PRO A 66 7.55 -6.92 -20.32
CA PRO A 66 7.68 -6.01 -21.46
C PRO A 66 8.93 -6.20 -22.33
N PHE A 67 9.98 -6.86 -21.82
CA PHE A 67 11.18 -7.24 -22.59
C PHE A 67 11.15 -8.70 -23.07
N ASN A 68 10.14 -9.49 -22.68
CA ASN A 68 9.94 -10.87 -23.12
C ASN A 68 8.45 -11.24 -23.03
N HIS A 69 7.65 -10.80 -24.00
CA HIS A 69 6.20 -10.97 -24.00
C HIS A 69 5.73 -12.44 -23.98
N GLY A 70 6.60 -13.41 -24.31
CA GLY A 70 6.31 -14.84 -24.12
C GLY A 70 6.27 -15.27 -22.65
N HIS A 71 6.93 -14.54 -21.75
CA HIS A 71 6.88 -14.78 -20.31
C HIS A 71 5.64 -14.09 -19.71
N LYS A 72 4.61 -14.90 -19.44
CA LYS A 72 3.48 -14.54 -18.58
C LYS A 72 3.96 -14.49 -17.13
N VAL A 73 4.16 -13.29 -16.58
CA VAL A 73 4.73 -13.11 -15.22
C VAL A 73 3.66 -13.28 -14.12
N ALA A 74 2.40 -13.01 -14.47
CA ALA A 74 1.24 -13.27 -13.60
C ALA A 74 0.01 -13.67 -14.42
N LYS A 75 -0.86 -14.49 -13.80
CA LYS A 75 -2.24 -14.77 -14.19
C LYS A 75 -3.14 -14.12 -13.14
N PHE A 76 -4.15 -13.36 -13.56
CA PHE A 76 -5.13 -12.73 -12.67
C PHE A 76 -6.52 -12.80 -13.30
N CYS A 77 -7.52 -12.15 -12.69
CA CYS A 77 -8.85 -12.01 -13.26
C CYS A 77 -9.39 -10.59 -13.05
N TYR A 78 -10.33 -10.15 -13.89
CA TYR A 78 -11.09 -8.93 -13.63
C TYR A 78 -12.30 -9.20 -12.74
N ALA A 79 -12.51 -8.34 -11.73
CA ALA A 79 -13.72 -8.36 -10.92
C ALA A 79 -14.92 -7.92 -11.74
N ASP A 80 -16.01 -8.68 -11.69
CA ASP A 80 -17.29 -8.27 -12.25
C ASP A 80 -18.03 -7.28 -11.32
N LYS A 81 -19.19 -6.79 -11.77
CA LYS A 81 -20.00 -5.81 -11.02
C LYS A 81 -20.48 -6.35 -9.66
N ALA A 82 -20.75 -7.65 -9.53
CA ALA A 82 -21.18 -8.24 -8.26
C ALA A 82 -20.02 -8.33 -7.27
N LEU A 83 -18.83 -8.74 -7.74
CA LEU A 83 -17.62 -8.76 -6.90
C LEU A 83 -17.17 -7.34 -6.48
N LEU A 84 -17.26 -6.35 -7.38
CA LEU A 84 -17.00 -4.95 -7.04
C LEU A 84 -18.00 -4.41 -6.02
N ASN A 85 -19.30 -4.74 -6.14
CA ASN A 85 -20.29 -4.39 -5.12
C ASN A 85 -19.99 -5.06 -3.77
N LYS A 86 -19.64 -6.36 -3.74
CA LYS A 86 -19.23 -7.06 -2.51
C LYS A 86 -18.04 -6.36 -1.83
N ALA A 87 -17.04 -5.93 -2.61
CA ALA A 87 -15.87 -5.21 -2.10
C ALA A 87 -16.23 -3.83 -1.53
N ILE A 88 -17.16 -3.11 -2.16
CA ILE A 88 -17.69 -1.85 -1.63
C ILE A 88 -18.50 -2.09 -0.35
N GLU A 89 -19.35 -3.11 -0.31
CA GLU A 89 -20.17 -3.43 0.87
C GLU A 89 -19.31 -3.85 2.07
N ALA A 90 -18.27 -4.66 1.86
CA ALA A 90 -17.36 -5.09 2.91
C ALA A 90 -16.50 -3.93 3.44
N ALA A 91 -15.88 -3.13 2.56
CA ALA A 91 -15.19 -1.89 2.94
C ALA A 91 -16.10 -0.83 3.59
N LEU A 92 -17.43 -0.85 3.34
CA LEU A 92 -18.41 0.02 4.01
C LEU A 92 -18.92 -0.55 5.34
N ALA A 93 -19.08 -1.88 5.45
CA ALA A 93 -19.39 -2.56 6.71
C ALA A 93 -18.24 -2.32 7.70
N ALA A 94 -17.02 -2.48 7.21
CA ALA A 94 -15.80 -1.94 7.79
C ALA A 94 -15.67 -0.40 7.59
N ARG A 95 -16.69 0.44 7.92
CA ARG A 95 -16.54 1.94 7.96
C ARG A 95 -16.76 2.82 9.22
N LYS A 96 -16.93 2.35 10.47
CA LYS A 96 -16.72 3.20 11.69
C LYS A 96 -16.24 2.50 12.99
N GLU A 97 -14.93 2.17 13.07
CA GLU A 97 -14.04 1.80 14.20
C GLU A 97 -12.50 1.69 13.87
N TRP A 98 -11.98 1.31 12.67
CA TRP A 98 -10.61 1.75 12.20
C TRP A 98 -10.54 3.28 12.15
N ASP A 99 -11.71 3.89 12.01
CA ASP A 99 -12.10 5.22 12.46
C ASP A 99 -11.55 5.59 13.84
N LEU A 100 -11.98 4.86 14.85
CA LEU A 100 -11.72 5.10 16.26
C LEU A 100 -10.33 4.63 16.71
N LYS A 101 -9.63 3.80 15.90
CA LYS A 101 -8.19 3.58 16.05
C LYS A 101 -7.45 4.95 15.92
N PRO A 102 -6.49 5.27 16.81
CA PRO A 102 -5.64 6.45 16.68
C PRO A 102 -4.94 6.55 15.32
N VAL A 103 -4.62 7.77 14.86
CA VAL A 103 -3.81 7.95 13.65
C VAL A 103 -2.43 7.28 13.82
N ALA A 104 -1.84 7.38 15.01
CA ALA A 104 -0.58 6.70 15.35
C ALA A 104 -0.65 5.18 15.15
N ASP A 105 -1.74 4.51 15.56
CA ASP A 105 -1.91 3.07 15.43
C ASP A 105 -2.05 2.65 13.96
N ARG A 106 -2.77 3.45 13.15
CA ARG A 106 -2.82 3.27 11.68
C ARG A 106 -1.44 3.49 11.04
N ALA A 107 -0.72 4.52 11.47
CA ALA A 107 0.61 4.86 10.97
C ALA A 107 1.64 3.75 11.21
N GLN A 108 1.57 3.00 12.33
CA GLN A 108 2.48 1.88 12.59
C GLN A 108 2.43 0.79 11.51
N ILE A 109 1.28 0.57 10.86
CA ILE A 109 1.17 -0.43 9.77
C ILE A 109 1.97 0.03 8.55
N PHE A 110 1.91 1.31 8.18
CA PHE A 110 2.71 1.86 7.09
C PHE A 110 4.20 1.95 7.41
N LEU A 111 4.56 2.26 8.66
CA LEU A 111 5.96 2.25 9.11
C LEU A 111 6.55 0.83 9.08
N LYS A 112 5.81 -0.17 9.58
CA LYS A 112 6.19 -1.59 9.48
C LYS A 112 6.31 -2.04 8.02
N ALA A 113 5.43 -1.58 7.14
CA ALA A 113 5.51 -1.85 5.71
C ALA A 113 6.77 -1.22 5.08
N ALA A 114 7.08 0.03 5.43
CA ALA A 114 8.28 0.73 4.97
C ALA A 114 9.57 -0.01 5.39
N ASP A 115 9.65 -0.49 6.63
CA ASP A 115 10.83 -1.21 7.12
C ASP A 115 10.98 -2.61 6.51
N MET A 116 9.86 -3.31 6.26
CA MET A 116 9.88 -4.57 5.50
C MET A 116 10.31 -4.37 4.04
N LEU A 117 9.90 -3.27 3.40
CA LEU A 117 10.33 -2.89 2.05
C LEU A 117 11.80 -2.45 2.00
N SER A 118 12.26 -1.72 3.02
CA SER A 118 13.64 -1.24 3.16
C SER A 118 14.62 -2.42 3.24
N GLY A 119 14.33 -3.39 4.12
CA GLY A 119 15.13 -4.59 4.33
C GLY A 119 14.63 -5.83 3.57
N PRO A 120 13.96 -6.78 4.24
CA PRO A 120 13.81 -8.17 3.78
C PRO A 120 13.02 -8.35 2.47
N ARG A 121 12.21 -7.37 2.05
CA ARG A 121 11.40 -7.44 0.83
C ARG A 121 11.97 -6.61 -0.33
N ARG A 122 13.03 -5.81 -0.15
CA ARG A 122 13.55 -4.87 -1.17
C ARG A 122 13.85 -5.56 -2.50
N ALA A 123 14.67 -6.60 -2.47
CA ALA A 123 15.04 -7.37 -3.67
C ALA A 123 13.83 -8.02 -4.36
N GLU A 124 12.77 -8.35 -3.61
CA GLU A 124 11.54 -8.92 -4.15
C GLU A 124 10.71 -7.86 -4.90
N VAL A 125 10.51 -6.66 -4.35
CA VAL A 125 9.76 -5.59 -5.04
C VAL A 125 10.50 -5.04 -6.24
N LEU A 126 11.84 -4.90 -6.16
CA LEU A 126 12.66 -4.53 -7.30
C LEU A 126 12.57 -5.58 -8.41
N ALA A 127 12.83 -6.85 -8.12
CA ALA A 127 12.79 -7.90 -9.15
C ALA A 127 11.42 -8.01 -9.83
N LYS A 128 10.32 -7.89 -9.08
CA LYS A 128 8.95 -7.85 -9.63
C LYS A 128 8.74 -6.65 -10.55
N THR A 129 9.14 -5.45 -10.11
CA THR A 129 8.97 -4.20 -10.87
C THR A 129 9.82 -4.21 -12.14
N MET A 130 11.06 -4.70 -12.06
CA MET A 130 11.93 -4.91 -13.23
C MET A 130 11.29 -5.87 -14.23
N VAL A 131 10.94 -7.09 -13.81
CA VAL A 131 10.45 -8.16 -14.70
C VAL A 131 9.05 -7.87 -15.25
N GLY A 132 8.17 -7.25 -14.46
CA GLY A 132 6.77 -7.00 -14.79
C GLY A 132 6.48 -5.66 -15.47
N GLN A 133 7.26 -4.61 -15.19
CA GLN A 133 7.08 -3.26 -15.76
C GLN A 133 8.28 -2.81 -16.62
N GLY A 134 9.27 -3.68 -16.84
CA GLY A 134 10.40 -3.44 -17.74
C GLY A 134 11.49 -2.49 -17.18
N LYS A 135 11.45 -2.16 -15.89
CA LYS A 135 12.41 -1.21 -15.28
C LYS A 135 13.83 -1.78 -15.18
N THR A 136 14.82 -0.90 -15.27
CA THR A 136 16.22 -1.20 -14.92
C THR A 136 16.39 -1.21 -13.39
N VAL A 137 17.54 -1.70 -12.89
CA VAL A 137 17.83 -1.79 -11.44
C VAL A 137 17.58 -0.46 -10.73
N ILE A 138 18.23 0.62 -11.17
CA ILE A 138 18.10 1.94 -10.53
C ILE A 138 16.70 2.53 -10.66
N GLN A 139 16.00 2.26 -11.77
CA GLN A 139 14.62 2.72 -11.99
C GLN A 139 13.60 1.98 -11.13
N ALA A 140 13.88 0.73 -10.74
CA ALA A 140 13.08 -0.03 -9.79
C ALA A 140 13.44 0.30 -8.33
N GLU A 141 14.71 0.62 -8.05
CA GLU A 141 15.20 1.05 -6.73
C GLU A 141 14.57 2.38 -6.28
N ILE A 142 14.62 3.41 -7.12
CA ILE A 142 14.07 4.73 -6.77
C ILE A 142 12.55 4.70 -6.59
N ASP A 143 11.85 3.78 -7.26
CA ASP A 143 10.39 3.62 -7.27
C ASP A 143 9.93 2.62 -6.19
N ALA A 144 10.10 1.33 -6.46
CA ALA A 144 9.46 0.26 -5.70
C ALA A 144 10.09 0.02 -4.33
N ALA A 145 11.28 0.57 -4.07
CA ALA A 145 11.81 0.76 -2.74
C ALA A 145 11.66 2.23 -2.30
N ALA A 146 12.55 3.13 -2.72
CA ALA A 146 12.76 4.41 -2.04
C ALA A 146 11.51 5.31 -2.01
N GLU A 147 10.90 5.62 -3.15
CA GLU A 147 9.69 6.47 -3.23
C GLU A 147 8.51 5.84 -2.48
N LEU A 148 8.32 4.52 -2.53
CA LEU A 148 7.25 3.83 -1.79
C LEU A 148 7.48 3.83 -0.27
N ILE A 149 8.72 3.58 0.17
CA ILE A 149 9.15 3.63 1.57
C ILE A 149 8.99 5.06 2.13
N ASP A 150 9.36 6.06 1.34
CA ASP A 150 9.24 7.47 1.70
C ASP A 150 7.77 7.91 1.74
N PHE A 151 6.92 7.52 0.78
CA PHE A 151 5.48 7.78 0.89
C PHE A 151 4.90 7.21 2.19
N PHE A 152 5.26 5.98 2.56
CA PHE A 152 4.77 5.38 3.81
C PHE A 152 5.30 6.10 5.06
N ARG A 153 6.60 6.42 5.13
CA ARG A 153 7.20 7.11 6.29
C ARG A 153 6.79 8.57 6.43
N PHE A 154 6.81 9.33 5.33
CA PHE A 154 6.46 10.75 5.36
C PHE A 154 4.95 10.97 5.51
N ASN A 155 4.08 10.19 4.86
CA ASN A 155 2.63 10.28 5.13
C ASN A 155 2.30 9.89 6.57
N ALA A 156 2.94 8.85 7.13
CA ALA A 156 2.80 8.49 8.55
C ALA A 156 3.19 9.65 9.48
N LYS A 157 4.31 10.32 9.21
CA LYS A 157 4.73 11.54 9.92
C LYS A 157 3.69 12.65 9.82
N PHE A 158 3.30 13.02 8.60
CA PHE A 158 2.36 14.12 8.36
C PHE A 158 0.99 13.86 9.00
N ALA A 159 0.48 12.63 8.93
CA ALA A 159 -0.80 12.27 9.54
C ALA A 159 -0.77 12.37 11.07
N VAL A 160 0.29 11.88 11.72
CA VAL A 160 0.45 11.93 13.18
C VAL A 160 0.65 13.38 13.67
N GLU A 161 1.43 14.18 12.95
CA GLU A 161 1.68 15.58 13.34
C GLU A 161 0.50 16.51 13.04
N LEU A 162 -0.33 16.19 12.04
CA LEU A 162 -1.59 16.89 11.75
C LEU A 162 -2.58 16.84 12.91
N GLU A 163 -2.63 15.76 13.71
CA GLU A 163 -3.46 15.72 14.92
C GLU A 163 -3.08 16.83 15.92
N GLY A 164 -1.85 17.36 15.86
CA GLY A 164 -1.36 18.45 16.70
C GLY A 164 -1.81 19.86 16.27
N GLU A 165 -2.29 20.02 15.03
CA GLU A 165 -2.85 21.30 14.56
C GLU A 165 -4.25 21.47 15.16
N GLN A 166 -4.37 22.36 16.14
CA GLN A 166 -5.51 22.45 17.05
C GLN A 166 -5.89 23.91 17.39
N PRO A 167 -7.19 24.24 17.46
CA PRO A 167 -7.66 25.61 17.64
C PRO A 167 -7.51 26.12 19.08
N ILE A 168 -7.40 27.44 19.21
CA ILE A 168 -7.41 28.14 20.50
C ILE A 168 -8.70 27.80 21.28
N SER A 169 -8.54 27.51 22.57
CA SER A 169 -9.64 27.36 23.54
C SER A 169 -9.68 28.56 24.48
N VAL A 170 -10.88 29.07 24.77
CA VAL A 170 -11.12 30.20 25.68
C VAL A 170 -12.14 29.76 26.75
N PRO A 171 -11.87 29.95 28.06
CA PRO A 171 -12.80 29.55 29.12
C PRO A 171 -14.20 30.18 28.95
N PRO A 172 -15.28 29.47 29.30
CA PRO A 172 -15.32 28.12 29.90
C PRO A 172 -15.22 26.97 28.87
N SER A 173 -15.00 27.26 27.60
CA SER A 173 -15.07 26.29 26.49
C SER A 173 -13.74 25.57 26.23
N THR A 174 -13.81 24.45 25.51
CA THR A 174 -12.63 23.74 24.98
C THR A 174 -12.94 23.26 23.57
N ASN A 175 -12.12 23.69 22.62
CA ASN A 175 -12.24 23.39 21.20
C ASN A 175 -11.25 22.26 20.85
N HIS A 176 -11.62 21.38 19.90
CA HIS A 176 -10.73 20.32 19.40
C HIS A 176 -11.15 19.91 17.99
N VAL A 177 -10.19 19.76 17.08
CA VAL A 177 -10.42 19.25 15.72
C VAL A 177 -10.18 17.75 15.71
N VAL A 178 -11.20 17.01 15.25
CA VAL A 178 -11.09 15.58 14.95
C VAL A 178 -10.93 15.43 13.45
N TYR A 179 -9.76 14.97 13.00
CA TYR A 179 -9.45 14.70 11.60
C TYR A 179 -10.21 13.45 11.12
N ARG A 180 -11.44 13.68 10.65
CA ARG A 180 -12.32 12.64 10.12
C ARG A 180 -11.87 12.23 8.72
N GLY A 181 -11.65 10.93 8.53
CA GLY A 181 -11.65 10.32 7.20
C GLY A 181 -13.00 10.46 6.51
N LEU A 182 -13.01 10.32 5.19
CA LEU A 182 -14.21 10.46 4.36
C LEU A 182 -15.29 9.44 4.74
N GLU A 183 -16.56 9.85 4.64
CA GLU A 183 -17.70 8.93 4.72
C GLU A 183 -18.04 8.41 3.32
N GLY A 184 -17.98 7.09 3.16
CA GLY A 184 -18.04 6.40 1.87
C GLY A 184 -16.83 5.48 1.72
N PHE A 185 -16.47 5.17 0.47
CA PHE A 185 -15.24 4.46 0.12
C PHE A 185 -14.40 5.32 -0.83
N VAL A 186 -13.12 4.97 -1.02
CA VAL A 186 -12.24 5.62 -1.99
C VAL A 186 -11.89 4.62 -3.09
N ALA A 187 -12.15 4.97 -4.35
CA ALA A 187 -11.71 4.20 -5.50
C ALA A 187 -10.28 4.61 -5.88
N ALA A 188 -9.30 3.75 -5.61
CA ALA A 188 -7.90 4.01 -5.95
C ALA A 188 -7.56 3.36 -7.31
N ILE A 189 -7.24 4.18 -8.31
CA ILE A 189 -6.94 3.76 -9.68
C ILE A 189 -5.49 4.13 -10.01
N SER A 190 -4.61 3.13 -10.05
CA SER A 190 -3.17 3.33 -10.19
C SER A 190 -2.65 3.07 -11.62
N PRO A 191 -1.63 3.84 -12.08
CA PRO A 191 -0.99 3.63 -13.37
C PRO A 191 -0.01 2.44 -13.34
N PHE A 192 0.67 2.17 -14.46
CA PHE A 192 1.66 1.09 -14.59
C PHE A 192 3.11 1.54 -14.32
N ASN A 193 3.38 2.85 -14.45
CA ASN A 193 4.74 3.38 -14.60
C ASN A 193 5.51 3.52 -13.27
N PHE A 194 4.84 3.53 -12.13
CA PHE A 194 5.44 3.50 -10.80
C PHE A 194 4.66 2.59 -9.87
N THR A 195 5.37 1.69 -9.19
CA THR A 195 4.85 0.86 -8.10
C THR A 195 4.54 1.71 -6.87
N ALA A 196 5.35 2.74 -6.59
CA ALA A 196 5.18 3.71 -5.51
C ALA A 196 3.87 4.48 -5.60
N ILE A 197 3.56 5.05 -6.76
CA ILE A 197 2.32 5.83 -6.99
C ILE A 197 1.09 4.98 -6.64
N GLY A 198 1.06 3.70 -7.04
CA GLY A 198 -0.06 2.82 -6.71
C GLY A 198 -0.15 2.48 -5.21
N GLY A 199 1.00 2.28 -4.54
CA GLY A 199 1.03 2.11 -3.09
C GLY A 199 0.60 3.37 -2.32
N ASN A 200 0.90 4.56 -2.84
CA ASN A 200 0.51 5.85 -2.24
C ASN A 200 -0.97 6.20 -2.47
N LEU A 201 -1.48 6.00 -3.70
CA LEU A 201 -2.91 6.17 -4.02
C LEU A 201 -3.81 5.24 -3.19
N ALA A 202 -3.28 4.11 -2.74
CA ALA A 202 -3.91 3.26 -1.74
C ALA A 202 -3.68 3.79 -0.31
N GLY A 203 -2.41 3.91 0.09
CA GLY A 203 -1.97 4.06 1.46
C GLY A 203 -2.31 5.41 2.09
N ALA A 204 -2.23 6.51 1.34
CA ALA A 204 -2.56 7.84 1.88
C ALA A 204 -4.07 7.96 2.21
N PRO A 205 -5.01 7.53 1.34
CA PRO A 205 -6.40 7.33 1.75
C PRO A 205 -6.52 6.34 2.92
N ALA A 206 -5.93 5.15 2.86
CA ALA A 206 -6.06 4.13 3.91
C ALA A 206 -5.64 4.60 5.32
N LEU A 207 -4.58 5.40 5.42
CA LEU A 207 -4.06 6.01 6.65
C LEU A 207 -5.01 7.06 7.25
N MET A 208 -5.76 7.79 6.43
CA MET A 208 -6.64 8.88 6.85
C MET A 208 -8.13 8.49 6.88
N VAL A 209 -8.53 7.53 6.06
CA VAL A 209 -9.86 6.92 6.05
C VAL A 209 -10.09 6.24 7.39
N ARG A 210 -11.31 6.44 7.86
CA ARG A 210 -11.79 5.99 9.15
C ARG A 210 -12.76 4.81 8.87
N SER A 211 -12.26 3.57 8.90
CA SER A 211 -12.91 2.28 8.50
C SER A 211 -13.57 1.57 9.74
N ARG A 212 -13.88 0.26 9.87
CA ARG A 212 -14.46 -0.43 11.08
C ARG A 212 -14.07 -1.89 11.31
N GLY A 213 -14.21 -2.25 12.59
CA GLY A 213 -14.36 -3.60 13.05
C GLY A 213 -12.99 -4.15 13.36
N GLN A 214 -12.99 -5.35 13.92
CA GLN A 214 -11.82 -6.20 13.80
C GLN A 214 -11.91 -6.84 12.41
N GLY A 215 -11.18 -6.23 11.47
CA GLY A 215 -11.03 -6.62 10.08
C GLY A 215 -9.80 -5.91 9.51
N GLU A 216 -9.18 -6.51 8.48
CA GLU A 216 -8.01 -5.96 7.81
C GLU A 216 -8.42 -4.81 6.86
N LEU A 217 -7.45 -4.17 6.18
CA LEU A 217 -7.60 -2.81 5.66
C LEU A 217 -8.18 -2.80 4.23
N GLU A 218 -9.43 -3.25 4.10
CA GLU A 218 -10.12 -3.35 2.81
C GLU A 218 -10.10 -2.04 2.01
N LEU A 219 -9.25 -2.02 0.98
CA LEU A 219 -9.20 -0.97 -0.02
C LEU A 219 -9.54 -1.53 -1.39
N VAL A 220 -10.55 -0.94 -2.04
CA VAL A 220 -10.95 -1.30 -3.41
C VAL A 220 -9.94 -0.69 -4.41
N MET A 221 -8.77 -1.32 -4.46
CA MET A 221 -7.68 -1.00 -5.38
C MET A 221 -8.00 -1.49 -6.79
N ALA A 222 -8.51 -0.60 -7.64
CA ALA A 222 -8.86 -0.90 -9.03
C ALA A 222 -7.71 -0.47 -9.98
N GLN A 223 -6.63 -1.25 -10.04
CA GLN A 223 -5.49 -0.95 -10.92
C GLN A 223 -5.86 -1.13 -12.40
N ILE A 224 -6.36 -0.07 -13.03
CA ILE A 224 -6.60 0.01 -14.47
C ILE A 224 -5.25 0.16 -15.18
N SER A 225 -4.58 -0.98 -15.39
CA SER A 225 -3.45 -1.10 -16.29
C SER A 225 -3.80 -2.05 -17.43
N ASN A 226 -3.71 -1.57 -18.67
CA ASN A 226 -3.56 -2.45 -19.81
C ASN A 226 -2.23 -3.22 -19.65
N GLN A 227 -2.35 -4.52 -19.41
CA GLN A 227 -1.30 -5.55 -19.52
C GLN A 227 -0.09 -5.53 -18.56
N HIS A 228 0.13 -4.50 -17.70
CA HIS A 228 1.49 -4.27 -17.15
C HIS A 228 1.72 -4.25 -15.62
N SER A 229 0.73 -4.25 -14.72
CA SER A 229 0.94 -4.70 -13.31
C SER A 229 -0.37 -4.94 -12.53
N PRO A 230 -0.60 -6.14 -11.93
CA PRO A 230 -1.74 -6.38 -11.02
C PRO A 230 -1.38 -6.32 -9.51
N ARG A 231 -0.11 -6.19 -9.16
CA ARG A 231 0.43 -6.79 -7.91
C ARG A 231 0.43 -5.87 -6.68
N LEU A 232 -0.52 -4.95 -6.59
CA LEU A 232 -0.75 -4.11 -5.40
C LEU A 232 -1.94 -4.59 -4.52
N GLN A 233 -2.82 -5.46 -5.01
CA GLN A 233 -3.94 -6.00 -4.21
C GLN A 233 -3.54 -7.08 -3.19
N ALA A 234 -2.40 -7.76 -3.38
CA ALA A 234 -2.08 -9.02 -2.70
C ALA A 234 -1.11 -8.92 -1.51
N TRP A 235 -1.03 -7.75 -0.84
CA TRP A 235 0.00 -7.49 0.19
C TRP A 235 -0.40 -7.88 1.61
N GLU A 236 -1.68 -7.90 1.96
CA GLU A 236 -2.13 -8.13 3.34
C GLU A 236 -1.91 -9.59 3.81
N LYS A 237 -2.38 -10.57 3.04
CA LYS A 237 -2.40 -11.99 3.43
C LYS A 237 -1.05 -12.66 3.73
N ARG A 238 0.09 -12.08 3.37
CA ARG A 238 1.42 -12.69 3.61
C ARG A 238 2.14 -12.10 4.84
N ARG A 239 1.40 -12.02 5.95
CA ARG A 239 1.82 -11.72 7.34
C ARG A 239 2.76 -10.53 7.48
N TRP A 240 2.20 -9.41 7.91
CA TRP A 240 2.92 -8.34 8.58
C TRP A 240 3.45 -8.82 9.94
#